data_AF-A0A7S3N257-F1
#
_entry.id   AF-A0A7S3N257-F1
#
_cell.length_a   1.000
_cell.length_b   1.000
_cell.length_c   1.000
_cell.angle_alpha   90.00
_cell.angle_beta   90.00
_cell.angle_gamma   90.00
#
_symmetry.space_group_name_H-M   'P 1'
#
loop_
_entity.id
_entity.type
_entity.pdbx_description
1 polymer ?
#
loop_
_entity_poly.entity_id
_entity_poly.type
_entity_poly.pdbx_seq_one_letter_code
_entity_poly.pdbx_strand_id
1 'polypeptide(L)'
;KMENYEWQKNKAVVDRMYYSERIFTTTTLFGGIFTGINLTMARAGFFQKTMTARILPIWAYWAITNVVCTAVLLKPLTSEEISLQWKKRWNMGKYLYSLYHLDPEEKKTD
;
A
#
# COMPACT_ATOMS: atom_id res chain seq x y z
N LYS A 1 -33.03 -6.05 -1.56
CA LYS A 1 -32.35 -4.73 -1.42
C LYS A 1 -31.12 -4.77 -0.49
N MET A 2 -30.93 -5.78 0.37
CA MET A 2 -29.70 -5.91 1.21
C MET A 2 -28.43 -6.29 0.42
N GLU A 3 -28.54 -7.10 -0.65
CA GLU A 3 -27.38 -7.50 -1.47
C GLU A 3 -26.58 -6.31 -2.03
N ASN A 4 -27.26 -5.21 -2.39
CA ASN A 4 -26.59 -4.05 -2.96
C ASN A 4 -25.75 -3.30 -1.91
N TYR A 5 -26.25 -3.16 -0.68
CA TYR A 5 -25.51 -2.46 0.38
C TYR A 5 -24.29 -3.26 0.85
N GLU A 6 -24.44 -4.56 1.07
CA GLU A 6 -23.32 -5.43 1.46
C GLU A 6 -22.24 -5.47 0.38
N TRP A 7 -22.63 -5.56 -0.89
CA TRP A 7 -21.70 -5.48 -2.01
C TRP A 7 -20.99 -4.12 -2.06
N GLN A 8 -21.72 -3.01 -1.93
CA GLN A 8 -21.14 -1.67 -1.93
C GLN A 8 -20.14 -1.49 -0.77
N LYS A 9 -20.47 -2.00 0.42
CA LYS A 9 -19.58 -1.98 1.59
C LYS A 9 -18.31 -2.79 1.32
N ASN A 10 -18.44 -4.04 0.88
CA ASN A 10 -17.30 -4.91 0.59
C ASN A 10 -16.38 -4.32 -0.49
N LYS A 11 -16.98 -3.77 -1.55
CA LYS A 11 -16.27 -3.06 -2.59
C LYS A 11 -15.50 -1.87 -2.03
N ALA A 12 -16.14 -1.05 -1.21
CA ALA A 12 -15.50 0.13 -0.66
C ALA A 12 -14.36 -0.18 0.32
N VAL A 13 -14.40 -1.34 1.01
CA VAL A 13 -13.30 -1.86 1.82
C VAL A 13 -12.14 -2.30 0.93
N VAL A 14 -12.43 -3.12 -0.07
CA VAL A 14 -11.41 -3.66 -0.99
C VAL A 14 -10.73 -2.56 -1.79
N ASP A 15 -11.50 -1.63 -2.36
CA ASP A 15 -10.96 -0.54 -3.16
C ASP A 15 -9.98 0.31 -2.34
N ARG A 16 -10.33 0.66 -1.11
CA ARG A 16 -9.45 1.46 -0.22
C ARG A 16 -8.16 0.74 0.11
N MET A 17 -8.22 -0.56 0.43
CA MET A 17 -7.05 -1.39 0.67
C MET A 17 -6.18 -1.49 -0.59
N TYR A 18 -6.79 -1.76 -1.73
CA TYR A 18 -6.12 -1.85 -3.03
C TYR A 18 -5.43 -0.54 -3.41
N TYR A 19 -6.12 0.60 -3.30
CA TYR A 19 -5.53 1.90 -3.62
C TYR A 19 -4.41 2.28 -2.65
N SER A 20 -4.52 1.89 -1.36
CA SER A 20 -3.42 2.08 -0.40
C SER A 20 -2.15 1.34 -0.84
N GLU A 21 -2.29 0.07 -1.25
CA GLU A 21 -1.16 -0.72 -1.78
C GLU A 21 -0.62 -0.14 -3.10
N ARG A 22 -1.51 0.36 -3.98
CA ARG A 22 -1.09 0.99 -5.24
C ARG A 22 -0.34 2.29 -5.04
N ILE A 23 -0.75 3.13 -4.08
CA ILE A 23 0.01 4.32 -3.72
C ILE A 23 1.40 3.92 -3.24
N PHE A 24 1.50 2.92 -2.37
CA PHE A 24 2.79 2.42 -1.90
C PHE A 24 3.67 1.91 -3.03
N THR A 25 3.12 1.07 -3.90
CA THR A 25 3.88 0.48 -5.02
C THR A 25 4.34 1.54 -6.01
N THR A 26 3.44 2.44 -6.43
CA THR A 26 3.76 3.46 -7.44
C THR A 26 4.76 4.48 -6.90
N THR A 27 4.55 5.01 -5.70
CA THR A 27 5.49 5.96 -5.09
C THR A 27 6.86 5.34 -4.84
N THR A 28 6.92 4.07 -4.43
CA THR A 28 8.19 3.34 -4.28
C THR A 28 8.89 3.15 -5.62
N LEU A 29 8.15 2.80 -6.67
CA LEU A 29 8.71 2.67 -8.02
C LEU A 29 9.31 4.00 -8.51
N PHE A 30 8.58 5.11 -8.39
CA PHE A 30 9.09 6.43 -8.79
C PHE A 30 10.28 6.88 -7.92
N GLY A 31 10.24 6.65 -6.61
CA GLY A 31 11.37 6.93 -5.71
C GLY A 31 12.62 6.09 -6.06
N GLY A 32 12.42 4.83 -6.44
CA GLY A 32 13.46 3.92 -6.91
C GLY A 32 14.07 4.38 -8.24
N ILE A 33 13.24 4.69 -9.25
CA ILE A 33 13.71 5.20 -10.54
C ILE A 33 14.48 6.51 -10.37
N PHE A 34 13.94 7.46 -9.60
CA PHE A 34 14.60 8.72 -9.31
C PHE A 34 15.96 8.51 -8.64
N THR A 35 16.02 7.64 -7.62
CA THR A 35 17.27 7.29 -6.95
C THR A 35 18.27 6.67 -7.93
N GLY A 36 17.82 5.72 -8.76
CA GLY A 36 18.65 5.05 -9.75
C GLY A 36 19.26 6.01 -10.78
N ILE A 37 18.46 6.95 -11.30
CA ILE A 37 18.94 7.98 -12.23
C ILE A 37 20.00 8.87 -11.56
N ASN A 38 19.71 9.39 -10.36
CA ASN A 38 20.65 10.27 -9.64
C ASN A 38 21.97 9.55 -9.31
N LEU A 39 21.92 8.29 -8.87
CA LEU A 39 23.12 7.50 -8.60
C LEU A 39 23.91 7.19 -9.87
N THR A 40 23.24 6.90 -10.98
CA THR A 40 23.89 6.64 -12.27
C THR A 40 24.62 7.89 -12.78
N MET A 41 23.97 9.06 -12.71
CA MET A 41 24.58 10.34 -13.08
C MET A 41 25.74 10.73 -12.15
N ALA A 42 25.57 10.53 -10.84
CA ALA A 42 26.63 10.78 -9.85
C ALA A 42 27.86 9.90 -10.10
N ARG A 43 27.66 8.62 -10.44
CA ARG A 43 28.74 7.68 -10.79
C ARG A 43 29.45 8.08 -12.08
N ALA A 44 28.74 8.66 -13.04
CA ALA A 44 29.31 9.20 -14.28
C ALA A 44 30.01 10.57 -14.09
N GLY A 45 30.08 11.11 -12.87
CA GLY A 45 30.77 12.37 -12.57
C GLY A 45 29.92 13.63 -12.78
N PHE A 46 28.64 13.50 -13.15
CA PHE A 46 27.75 14.65 -13.32
C PHE A 46 27.23 15.15 -11.97
N PHE A 47 27.59 16.38 -11.61
CA PHE A 47 27.07 17.11 -10.45
C PHE A 47 26.93 16.25 -9.19
N GLN A 48 27.97 15.45 -8.88
CA GLN A 48 27.91 14.36 -7.90
C GLN A 48 27.32 14.80 -6.56
N LYS A 49 27.76 15.95 -6.02
CA LYS A 49 27.24 16.52 -4.76
C LYS A 49 25.75 16.83 -4.83
N THR A 50 25.29 17.40 -5.94
CA THR A 50 23.87 17.75 -6.14
C THR A 50 23.02 16.50 -6.30
N MET A 51 23.50 15.48 -7.02
CA MET A 51 22.76 14.25 -7.28
C MET A 51 22.61 13.40 -6.00
N THR A 52 23.67 13.27 -5.18
CA THR A 52 23.58 12.53 -3.91
C THR A 52 22.73 13.25 -2.87
N ALA A 53 22.77 14.59 -2.83
CA ALA A 53 21.99 15.40 -1.90
C ALA A 53 20.47 15.24 -2.09
N ARG A 54 20.00 14.78 -3.26
CA ARG A 54 18.58 14.59 -3.58
C ARG A 54 18.02 13.24 -3.13
N ILE A 55 18.87 12.28 -2.78
CA ILE A 55 18.44 10.90 -2.46
C ILE A 55 17.65 10.86 -1.14
N LEU A 56 18.20 11.39 -0.05
CA LEU A 56 17.48 11.34 1.24
C LEU A 56 16.16 12.14 1.22
N PRO A 57 16.09 13.35 0.62
CA PRO A 57 14.83 14.08 0.51
C PRO A 57 13.71 13.32 -0.22
N ILE A 58 14.01 12.60 -1.32
CA ILE A 58 12.94 11.88 -2.04
C ILE A 58 12.31 10.78 -1.18
N TRP A 59 13.11 10.09 -0.35
CA TRP A 59 12.61 9.06 0.56
C TRP A 59 11.85 9.64 1.75
N ALA A 60 12.22 10.84 2.21
CA ALA A 60 11.44 11.59 3.20
C ALA A 60 10.06 11.97 2.65
N TYR A 61 9.99 12.52 1.43
CA TYR A 61 8.71 12.83 0.77
C TYR A 61 7.88 11.58 0.48
N TRP A 62 8.53 10.49 0.08
CA TRP A 62 7.90 9.17 -0.09
C TRP A 62 7.25 8.71 1.22
N ALA A 63 7.95 8.78 2.34
CA ALA A 63 7.44 8.35 3.64
C ALA A 63 6.23 9.19 4.06
N ILE A 64 6.33 10.52 3.96
CA ILE A 64 5.23 11.45 4.30
C ILE A 64 4.00 11.17 3.43
N THR A 65 4.19 11.05 2.12
CA THR A 65 3.09 10.81 1.17
C THR A 65 2.38 9.50 1.48
N ASN A 66 3.13 8.42 1.69
CA ASN A 66 2.55 7.11 1.98
C ASN A 66 1.80 7.08 3.31
N VAL A 67 2.35 7.69 4.36
CA VAL A 67 1.69 7.77 5.66
C VAL A 67 0.39 8.56 5.55
N VAL A 68 0.42 9.74 4.94
CA VAL A 68 -0.77 10.60 4.82
C VAL A 68 -1.85 9.94 3.96
N CYS A 69 -1.50 9.47 2.77
CA CYS A 69 -2.47 8.85 1.86
C CYS A 69 -3.08 7.57 2.45
N THR A 70 -2.26 6.71 3.05
CA THR A 70 -2.75 5.47 3.68
C THR A 70 -3.63 5.78 4.89
N ALA A 71 -3.27 6.76 5.72
CA ALA A 71 -4.11 7.17 6.85
C ALA A 71 -5.48 7.67 6.39
N VAL A 72 -5.53 8.50 5.34
CA VAL A 72 -6.80 9.01 4.78
C VAL A 72 -7.65 7.87 4.18
N LEU A 73 -7.03 6.94 3.45
CA LEU A 73 -7.72 5.82 2.83
C LEU A 73 -8.21 4.78 3.84
N LEU A 74 -7.46 4.52 4.92
CA LEU A 74 -7.80 3.50 5.92
C LEU A 74 -8.64 4.04 7.08
N LYS A 75 -8.70 5.35 7.31
CA LYS A 75 -9.51 5.98 8.38
C LYS A 75 -10.96 5.48 8.49
N PRO A 76 -11.73 5.29 7.40
CA PRO A 76 -13.13 4.86 7.51
C PRO A 76 -13.30 3.35 7.72
N LEU A 77 -12.22 2.57 7.75
CA LEU A 77 -12.27 1.11 7.88
C LEU A 77 -12.05 0.68 9.32
N THR A 78 -12.73 -0.40 9.72
CA THR A 78 -12.46 -1.05 11.00
C THR A 78 -11.16 -1.87 10.93
N SER A 79 -10.51 -2.06 12.09
CA SER A 79 -9.30 -2.89 12.19
C SER A 79 -9.56 -4.34 11.74
N GLU A 80 -10.75 -4.87 12.00
CA GLU A 80 -11.16 -6.21 11.58
C GLU A 80 -11.23 -6.33 10.05
N GLU A 81 -11.90 -5.40 9.37
CA GLU A 81 -12.00 -5.35 7.91
C GLU A 81 -10.64 -5.26 7.23
N ILE A 82 -9.74 -4.43 7.78
CA ILE A 82 -8.35 -4.31 7.31
C ILE A 82 -7.62 -5.64 7.49
N SER A 83 -7.70 -6.25 8.69
CA SER A 83 -6.99 -7.48 9.01
C SER A 83 -7.43 -8.66 8.12
N LEU A 84 -8.73 -8.79 7.87
CA LEU A 84 -9.29 -9.83 7.01
C LEU A 84 -8.81 -9.67 5.58
N GLN A 85 -8.87 -8.46 5.03
CA GLN A 85 -8.40 -8.21 3.67
C GLN A 85 -6.89 -8.32 3.53
N TRP A 86 -6.14 -7.95 4.57
CA TRP A 86 -4.68 -8.12 4.59
C TRP A 86 -4.28 -9.59 4.62
N LYS A 87 -4.92 -10.42 5.45
CA LYS A 87 -4.72 -11.88 5.46
C LYS A 87 -5.06 -12.50 4.10
N LYS A 88 -6.15 -12.06 3.45
CA LYS A 88 -6.51 -12.51 2.09
C LYS A 88 -5.45 -12.13 1.08
N ARG A 89 -4.98 -10.89 1.13
CA ARG A 89 -3.92 -10.37 0.26
C ARG A 89 -2.63 -11.17 0.43
N TRP A 90 -2.27 -11.51 1.67
CA TRP A 90 -1.09 -12.30 2.00
C TRP A 90 -1.19 -13.76 1.51
N ASN A 91 -2.30 -14.44 1.83
CA ASN A 91 -2.46 -15.86 1.52
C ASN A 91 -2.75 -16.14 0.04
N MET A 92 -3.51 -15.27 -0.63
CA MET A 92 -3.99 -15.51 -2.01
C MET A 92 -3.32 -14.63 -3.06
N GLY A 93 -2.54 -13.62 -2.66
CA GLY A 93 -1.89 -12.72 -3.60
C GLY A 93 -2.85 -11.88 -4.44
N LYS A 94 -4.12 -11.73 -4.02
CA LYS A 94 -5.15 -10.93 -4.70
C LYS A 94 -6.18 -10.38 -3.70
N TYR A 95 -6.82 -9.27 -4.05
CA TYR A 95 -7.97 -8.77 -3.29
C TYR A 95 -9.25 -9.47 -3.74
N LEU A 96 -10.10 -9.84 -2.77
CA LEU A 96 -11.40 -10.45 -3.04
C LEU A 96 -12.52 -9.54 -2.53
N TYR A 97 -13.48 -9.26 -3.39
CA TYR A 97 -14.69 -8.47 -3.13
C TYR A 97 -15.71 -9.15 -2.20
N SER A 98 -15.28 -10.16 -1.45
CA SER A 98 -16.05 -10.80 -0.39
C SER A 98 -15.32 -10.63 0.95
N LEU A 99 -16.06 -10.41 2.03
CA LEU A 99 -15.52 -10.50 3.40
C LEU A 99 -15.56 -11.95 3.93
N TYR A 100 -16.46 -12.80 3.42
CA TYR A 100 -16.85 -14.10 3.97
C TYR A 100 -15.96 -15.33 3.66
N HIS A 101 -14.67 -15.22 3.35
CA HIS A 101 -13.90 -16.36 2.74
C HIS A 101 -12.56 -16.68 3.41
N LEU A 102 -12.35 -16.22 4.64
CA LEU A 102 -11.34 -16.83 5.49
C LEU A 102 -12.10 -17.25 6.73
N ASP A 103 -12.43 -18.54 6.82
CA ASP A 103 -12.85 -19.11 8.09
C ASP A 103 -11.81 -18.72 9.15
N PRO A 104 -12.23 -18.38 10.38
CA PRO A 104 -11.28 -18.21 11.46
C PRO A 104 -10.41 -19.46 11.50
N GLU A 105 -9.09 -19.29 11.44
CA GLU A 105 -8.15 -20.39 11.68
C GLU A 105 -8.68 -21.20 12.86
N GLU A 106 -8.89 -22.51 12.65
CA GLU A 106 -9.38 -23.41 13.69
C GLU A 106 -8.65 -23.07 14.98
N LYS A 107 -9.41 -22.65 16.00
CA LYS A 107 -8.89 -22.53 17.36
C LYS A 107 -8.26 -23.88 17.67
N LYS A 108 -6.93 -23.95 17.69
CA LYS A 108 -6.22 -25.08 18.30
C LYS A 108 -6.61 -25.06 19.77
N THR A 109 -7.55 -25.94 20.11
CA THR A 109 -7.78 -26.38 21.49
C THR A 109 -6.56 -27.18 21.90
N ASP A 110 -5.74 -26.56 22.75
CA ASP A 110 -4.85 -27.29 23.66
C ASP A 110 -5.69 -27.95 24.77
#